data_AF-A0A315ZYK7-F1
#
_entry.id   AF-A0A315ZYK7-F1
#
_cell.length_a   1.000
_cell.length_b   1.000
_cell.length_c   1.000
_cell.angle_alpha   90.00
_cell.angle_beta   90.00
_cell.angle_gamma   90.00
#
_symmetry.space_group_name_H-M   'P 1'
#
loop_
_entity.id
_entity.type
_entity.pdbx_description
1 polymer ?
#
loop_
_entity_poly.entity_id
_entity_poly.type
_entity_poly.pdbx_seq_one_letter_code
_entity_poly.pdbx_strand_id
1 'polypeptide(L)' 'MKPNMNLEQQKRFWDFIFMDDFEFYDMYIAGLPEEAQERFFNETPDFFSDYINRSKKIDLKEDKIYQNIMLKIQNIKE' A
#
# COMPACT_ATOMS: atom_id res chain seq x y z
N MET A 1 -10.66 -25.20 -9.12
CA MET A 1 -11.65 -25.17 -8.01
C MET A 1 -11.37 -23.94 -7.18
N LYS A 2 -12.34 -23.04 -7.00
CA LYS A 2 -12.17 -21.99 -5.98
C LYS A 2 -12.12 -22.68 -4.61
N PRO A 3 -11.19 -22.32 -3.71
CA PRO A 3 -11.22 -22.81 -2.34
C PRO A 3 -12.60 -22.54 -1.75
N ASN A 4 -13.13 -23.44 -0.93
CA ASN A 4 -14.42 -23.24 -0.27
C ASN A 4 -14.25 -22.18 0.84
N MET A 5 -14.26 -20.90 0.45
CA MET A 5 -14.08 -19.76 1.33
C MET A 5 -15.42 -19.40 1.98
N ASN A 6 -15.41 -19.18 3.29
CA ASN A 6 -16.57 -18.60 3.98
C ASN A 6 -16.76 -17.12 3.59
N LEU A 7 -17.89 -16.52 3.97
CA LEU A 7 -18.23 -15.15 3.57
C LEU A 7 -17.17 -14.12 4.01
N GLU A 8 -16.58 -14.30 5.19
CA GLU A 8 -15.54 -13.40 5.70
C GLU A 8 -14.24 -13.52 4.89
N GLN A 9 -13.84 -14.75 4.56
CA GLN A 9 -12.67 -15.02 3.72
C GLN A 9 -12.86 -14.47 2.30
N GLN A 10 -14.06 -14.61 1.75
CA GLN A 10 -14.39 -14.02 0.44
C GLN A 10 -14.30 -12.49 0.50
N LYS A 11 -14.83 -11.88 1.56
CA LYS A 11 -14.75 -10.42 1.75
C LYS A 11 -13.30 -9.95 1.79
N ARG A 12 -12.48 -10.54 2.67
CA ARG A 12 -11.03 -10.21 2.78
C ARG A 12 -10.28 -10.42 1.46
N PHE A 13 -10.62 -11.46 0.72
CA PHE A 13 -10.01 -11.73 -0.58
C PHE A 13 -10.36 -10.63 -1.59
N TRP A 14 -11.62 -10.22 -1.68
CA TRP A 14 -12.01 -9.13 -2.57
C TRP A 14 -11.44 -7.78 -2.12
N ASP A 15 -11.43 -7.50 -0.81
CA ASP A 15 -10.81 -6.30 -0.25
C ASP A 15 -9.32 -6.24 -0.65
N PHE A 16 -8.61 -7.37 -0.62
CA PHE A 16 -7.21 -7.45 -1.09
C PHE A 16 -7.06 -7.26 -2.60
N ILE A 17 -7.91 -7.89 -3.41
CA ILE A 17 -7.83 -7.80 -4.88
C ILE A 17 -8.11 -6.38 -5.40
N PHE A 18 -8.94 -5.62 -4.69
CA PHE A 18 -9.31 -4.24 -5.06
C PHE A 18 -8.57 -3.16 -4.27
N MET A 19 -7.64 -3.55 -3.40
CA MET A 19 -6.81 -2.62 -2.62
C MET A 19 -5.93 -1.79 -3.54
N ASP A 20 -5.82 -0.49 -3.26
CA ASP A 20 -4.86 0.35 -3.98
C ASP A 20 -3.43 0.19 -3.43
N ASP A 21 -2.44 0.60 -4.24
CA ASP A 21 -1.01 0.42 -3.90
C ASP A 21 -0.64 1.12 -2.58
N PHE A 22 -1.27 2.26 -2.26
CA PHE A 22 -0.98 2.99 -1.03
C PHE A 22 -1.60 2.32 0.20
N GLU A 23 -2.84 1.85 0.11
CA GLU A 23 -3.48 1.04 1.15
C GLU A 23 -2.69 -0.23 1.43
N PHE A 24 -2.22 -0.90 0.38
CA PHE A 24 -1.37 -2.09 0.52
C PHE A 24 -0.05 -1.75 1.24
N TYR A 25 0.62 -0.69 0.80
CA TYR A 25 1.88 -0.28 1.42
C TYR A 25 1.70 0.05 2.91
N ASP A 26 0.68 0.84 3.26
CA ASP A 26 0.40 1.23 4.64
C ASP A 26 0.06 0.03 5.54
N MET A 27 -0.72 -0.93 5.04
CA MET A 27 -1.17 -2.09 5.81
C MET A 27 -0.09 -3.16 5.99
N TYR A 28 0.74 -3.40 4.97
CA TYR A 28 1.62 -4.57 4.93
C TYR A 28 3.11 -4.26 4.92
N ILE A 29 3.52 -3.09 4.44
CA ILE A 29 4.93 -2.76 4.20
C ILE A 29 5.45 -1.71 5.17
N ALA A 30 4.69 -0.65 5.45
CA ALA A 30 5.14 0.52 6.22
C ALA A 30 5.60 0.18 7.65
N GLY A 31 5.05 -0.88 8.24
CA GLY A 31 5.42 -1.35 9.58
C GLY A 31 6.58 -2.34 9.63
N LEU A 32 7.12 -2.77 8.48
CA LEU A 32 8.24 -3.71 8.42
C LEU A 32 9.58 -3.03 8.76
N PRO A 33 10.63 -3.77 9.14
CA PRO A 33 11.98 -3.22 9.26
C PRO A 33 12.45 -2.61 7.94
N GLU A 34 13.32 -1.59 8.03
CA GLU A 34 13.85 -0.85 6.87
C GLU A 34 14.41 -1.78 5.78
N GLU A 35 15.22 -2.76 6.15
CA GLU A 35 15.78 -3.74 5.21
C GLU A 35 14.72 -4.53 4.41
N ALA A 36 13.56 -4.80 5.02
CA ALA A 36 12.46 -5.49 4.37
C ALA A 36 11.68 -4.57 3.43
N GLN A 37 11.53 -3.29 3.80
CA GLN A 37 10.94 -2.27 2.93
C GLN A 37 11.83 -2.02 1.70
N GLU A 38 13.15 -1.91 1.89
CA GLU A 38 14.12 -1.76 0.80
C GLU A 38 14.08 -2.95 -0.16
N ARG A 39 14.06 -4.18 0.39
CA ARG A 39 13.94 -5.40 -0.42
C ARG A 39 12.66 -5.41 -1.25
N PHE A 40 11.53 -5.02 -0.67
CA PHE A 40 10.26 -4.92 -1.37
C PHE A 40 10.36 -4.01 -2.60
N PHE A 41 10.90 -2.79 -2.46
CA PHE A 41 11.04 -1.87 -3.59
C PHE A 41 12.12 -2.29 -4.60
N ASN A 42 13.15 -3.01 -4.16
CA ASN A 42 14.13 -3.60 -5.09
C ASN A 42 13.50 -4.70 -5.97
N GLU A 43 12.58 -5.48 -5.40
CA GLU A 43 11.86 -6.54 -6.12
C GLU A 43 10.68 -5.99 -6.95
N THR A 44 10.09 -4.86 -6.53
CA THR A 44 8.92 -4.22 -7.16
C THR A 44 9.15 -2.73 -7.43
N PRO A 45 10.11 -2.37 -8.29
CA PRO A 45 10.51 -0.97 -8.50
C PRO A 45 9.41 -0.10 -9.12
N ASP A 46 8.42 -0.72 -9.76
CA ASP A 46 7.28 -0.09 -10.42
C ASP A 46 5.99 -0.17 -9.60
N PHE A 47 6.06 -0.54 -8.31
CA PHE A 47 4.88 -0.73 -7.46
C PHE A 47 3.92 0.46 -7.44
N PHE A 48 4.42 1.70 -7.45
CA PHE A 48 3.60 2.92 -7.52
C PHE A 48 3.48 3.50 -8.94
N SER A 49 3.91 2.78 -9.96
CA SER A 49 3.98 3.30 -11.33
C SER A 49 2.61 3.67 -11.89
N ASP A 50 1.55 2.94 -11.54
CA ASP A 50 0.18 3.26 -11.94
C ASP A 50 -0.34 4.55 -11.30
N TYR A 51 0.17 4.90 -10.12
CA TYR A 51 -0.04 6.21 -9.53
C TYR A 51 0.78 7.27 -10.29
N ILE A 52 2.09 7.08 -10.39
CA ILE A 52 3.04 8.04 -11.00
C ILE A 52 2.69 8.37 -12.46
N ASN A 53 2.27 7.36 -13.23
CA ASN A 53 2.01 7.47 -14.67
C ASN A 53 0.61 7.96 -15.02
N ARG A 54 -0.31 8.08 -14.05
CA ARG A 54 -1.58 8.80 -14.26
C ARG A 54 -1.25 10.28 -14.44
N SER A 55 -1.14 10.68 -15.71
CA SER A 55 -0.70 11.92 -16.33
C SER A 55 -1.31 13.27 -15.88
N LYS A 56 -1.71 13.43 -14.62
CA LYS A 56 -1.99 14.73 -14.00
C LYS A 56 -1.21 14.75 -12.71
N LYS A 57 -0.29 15.72 -12.56
CA LYS A 57 0.48 15.99 -11.33
C LYS A 57 -0.25 15.44 -10.11
N ILE A 58 0.22 14.33 -9.55
CA ILE A 58 -0.29 13.81 -8.30
C ILE A 58 0.03 14.89 -7.27
N ASP A 59 -1.00 15.52 -6.73
CA ASP A 59 -0.81 16.41 -5.60
C ASP A 59 -0.79 15.55 -4.33
N LEU A 60 0.40 15.02 -4.02
CA LEU A 60 0.63 14.25 -2.80
C LEU A 60 0.30 15.07 -1.54
N LYS A 61 0.20 16.41 -1.62
CA LYS A 61 -0.25 17.23 -0.49
C LYS A 61 -1.76 17.10 -0.24
N GLU A 62 -2.56 16.84 -1.27
CA GLU A 62 -4.01 16.64 -1.14
C GLU A 62 -4.40 15.16 -1.02
N ASP A 63 -3.50 14.23 -1.33
CA ASP A 63 -3.75 12.79 -1.19
C ASP A 63 -3.83 12.38 0.29
N LYS A 64 -5.04 12.02 0.74
CA LYS A 64 -5.32 11.65 2.13
C LYS A 64 -4.55 10.41 2.59
N ILE A 65 -4.28 9.46 1.71
CA ILE A 65 -3.60 8.22 2.08
C ILE A 65 -2.11 8.53 2.28
N TYR A 66 -1.51 9.30 1.37
CA TYR A 66 -0.14 9.78 1.52
C TYR A 66 0.05 10.57 2.83
N GLN A 67 -0.86 11.50 3.15
CA GLN A 67 -0.78 12.27 4.40
C GLN A 67 -0.87 11.38 5.64
N ASN A 68 -1.74 10.37 5.64
CA ASN A 68 -1.87 9.42 6.74
C ASN A 68 -0.58 8.59 6.93
N ILE A 69 0.06 8.15 5.84
CA ILE A 69 1.34 7.44 5.88
C ILE A 69 2.43 8.33 6.48
N MET A 70 2.53 9.59 6.04
CA MET A 70 3.53 10.54 6.55
C MET A 70 3.36 10.83 8.04
N LEU A 71 2.12 10.98 8.52
CA LEU A 71 1.82 11.14 9.94
C LEU A 71 2.28 9.93 10.77
N LYS A 72 2.06 8.70 10.27
CA LYS A 72 2.53 7.49 10.96
C LYS A 72 4.04 7.41 11.00
N ILE A 73 4.74 7.72 9.90
CA ILE A 73 6.21 7.76 9.86
C ILE A 73 6.75 8.78 10.84
N GLN A 74 6.13 9.97 10.93
CA GLN A 74 6.55 11.01 11.86
C GLN A 74 6.43 10.57 13.32
N ASN A 75 5.36 9.85 13.67
CA ASN A 75 5.14 9.30 15.02
C ASN A 75 6.04 8.10 15.37
N ILE A 76 6.66 7.45 14.39
CA ILE A 76 7.63 6.35 14.62
C ILE A 76 9.04 6.90 14.89
N LYS A 77 9.32 8.17 14.52
CA LYS A 77 10.62 8.81 14.69
C LYS A 77 10.80 9.55 16.03
N GLU A 78 9.76 9.62 16.87
CA GLU A 78 9.84 10.08 18.27
C GLU A 78 10.00 8.89 19.24
#